data_AF-A0A396QBX4-F1
#
_entry.id   AF-A0A396QBX4-F1
#
_cell.length_a   1.000
_cell.length_b   1.000
_cell.length_c   1.000
_cell.angle_alpha   90.00
_cell.angle_beta   90.00
_cell.angle_gamma   90.00
#
_symmetry.space_group_name_H-M   'P 1'
#
loop_
_entity.id
_entity.type
_entity.pdbx_description
1 polymer ?
#
loop_
_entity_poly.entity_id
_entity_poly.type
_entity_poly.pdbx_seq_one_letter_code
_entity_poly.pdbx_strand_id
1 'polypeptide(L)'
;MRIFDKRNIIAEDEQILVVYKPSGIAVQNKGAGEMDLEHMLLNYLASKLTGREREIPYLAVVHRLDQPVEGLLVFAKTKKAAAVLTRQIQEHMLYKEYLAVTDGAPAAPMGILTDELIRDGRLNTSRIAKEGEKSANKKSSRNLRTLKNLYRLN
;
A
#
# COMPACT_ATOMS: atom_id res chain seq x y z
N MET A 1 22.83 -6.89 -0.72
CA MET A 1 22.14 -5.74 -0.06
C MET A 1 20.80 -6.25 0.44
N ARG A 2 20.50 -6.16 1.75
CA ARG A 2 19.15 -6.53 2.23
C ARG A 2 18.17 -5.46 1.75
N ILE A 3 17.11 -5.88 1.07
CA ILE A 3 16.14 -4.94 0.48
C ILE A 3 15.28 -4.28 1.58
N PHE A 4 15.12 -4.93 2.74
CA PHE A 4 14.45 -4.39 3.92
C PHE A 4 15.28 -4.66 5.18
N ASP A 5 15.37 -3.69 6.08
CA ASP A 5 15.99 -3.85 7.40
C ASP A 5 15.33 -2.97 8.47
N LYS A 6 15.90 -2.95 9.68
CA LYS A 6 15.36 -2.21 10.84
C LYS A 6 15.13 -0.72 10.56
N ARG A 7 15.87 -0.11 9.63
CA ARG A 7 15.72 1.32 9.26
C ARG A 7 14.41 1.59 8.52
N ASN A 8 13.79 0.55 7.95
CA ASN A 8 12.47 0.66 7.33
C ASN A 8 11.32 0.65 8.35
N ILE A 9 11.60 0.38 9.64
CA ILE A 9 10.60 0.46 10.70
C ILE A 9 10.52 1.92 11.17
N ILE A 10 9.39 2.57 10.87
CA ILE A 10 9.17 4.00 11.15
C ILE A 10 8.61 4.19 12.55
N ALA A 11 7.65 3.36 12.93
CA ALA A 11 7.09 3.33 14.27
C ALA A 11 6.59 1.92 14.58
N GLU A 12 6.68 1.51 15.84
CA GLU A 12 6.17 0.23 16.30
C GLU A 12 5.73 0.35 17.75
N ASP A 13 4.52 -0.11 18.03
CA ASP A 13 4.00 -0.30 19.39
C ASP A 13 3.42 -1.71 19.55
N GLU A 14 2.64 -1.94 20.60
CA GLU A 14 2.01 -3.24 20.87
C GLU A 14 0.92 -3.62 19.84
N GLN A 15 0.28 -2.62 19.23
CA GLN A 15 -0.91 -2.78 18.40
C GLN A 15 -0.64 -2.66 16.90
N ILE A 16 0.27 -1.77 16.50
CA ILE A 16 0.54 -1.44 15.10
C ILE A 16 2.03 -1.40 14.78
N LEU A 17 2.33 -1.54 13.49
CA LEU A 17 3.66 -1.45 12.92
C LEU A 17 3.60 -0.58 11.66
N VAL A 18 4.31 0.55 11.68
CA VAL A 18 4.42 1.47 10.55
C VAL A 18 5.78 1.29 9.89
N VAL A 19 5.79 1.05 8.58
CA VAL A 19 7.01 0.77 7.83
C VAL A 19 7.08 1.57 6.54
N TYR A 20 8.30 1.85 6.11
CA TYR A 20 8.60 2.32 4.77
C TYR A 20 8.86 1.11 3.86
N LYS A 21 7.95 0.84 2.92
CA LYS A 21 8.12 -0.18 1.89
C LYS A 21 8.98 0.38 0.74
N PRO A 22 10.13 -0.24 0.43
CA PRO A 22 10.90 0.10 -0.77
C PRO A 22 10.17 -0.29 -2.07
N SER A 23 10.53 0.36 -3.17
CA SER A 23 10.07 -0.05 -4.51
C SER A 23 10.61 -1.45 -4.88
N GLY A 24 9.85 -2.19 -5.67
CA GLY A 24 10.22 -3.53 -6.17
C GLY A 24 9.80 -4.70 -5.30
N ILE A 25 9.37 -4.46 -4.04
CA ILE A 25 8.87 -5.50 -3.13
C ILE A 25 7.35 -5.50 -3.11
N ALA A 26 6.73 -6.66 -3.29
CA ALA A 26 5.29 -6.83 -3.10
C ALA A 26 4.92 -6.81 -1.62
N VAL A 27 3.72 -6.32 -1.28
CA VAL A 27 3.22 -6.41 0.10
C VAL A 27 2.88 -7.85 0.47
N GLN A 28 2.17 -8.52 -0.44
CA GLN A 28 1.79 -9.93 -0.35
C GLN A 28 1.91 -10.56 -1.74
N ASN A 29 2.64 -11.66 -1.83
CA ASN A 29 2.76 -12.47 -3.03
C ASN A 29 1.65 -13.54 -3.10
N LYS A 30 1.29 -13.96 -4.32
CA LYS A 30 0.32 -15.05 -4.55
C LYS A 30 0.97 -16.43 -4.63
N GLY A 31 2.26 -16.48 -4.97
CA GLY A 31 3.00 -17.71 -5.17
C GLY A 31 3.81 -18.10 -3.94
N ALA A 32 3.85 -19.39 -3.63
CA ALA A 32 4.76 -19.93 -2.62
C ALA A 32 6.21 -19.80 -3.12
N GLY A 33 7.13 -19.38 -2.23
CA GLY A 33 8.57 -19.39 -2.49
C GLY A 33 9.22 -18.02 -2.71
N GLU A 34 8.45 -16.93 -2.80
CA GLU A 34 8.99 -15.58 -2.88
C GLU A 34 8.78 -14.81 -1.58
N MET A 35 9.85 -14.23 -1.04
CA MET A 35 9.77 -13.40 0.16
C MET A 35 9.17 -12.03 -0.19
N ASP A 36 8.04 -11.70 0.42
CA ASP A 36 7.40 -10.39 0.36
C ASP A 36 7.59 -9.59 1.66
N LEU A 37 7.04 -8.37 1.70
CA LEU A 37 7.16 -7.53 2.88
C LEU A 37 6.52 -8.18 4.12
N GLU A 38 5.33 -8.79 4.02
CA GLU A 38 4.68 -9.43 5.16
C GLU A 38 5.57 -10.52 5.78
N HIS A 39 6.15 -11.39 4.96
CA HIS A 39 7.08 -12.43 5.42
C HIS A 39 8.32 -11.83 6.11
N MET A 40 8.89 -10.76 5.55
CA MET A 40 10.04 -10.06 6.15
C MET A 40 9.69 -9.48 7.52
N LEU A 41 8.50 -8.92 7.68
CA LEU A 41 8.02 -8.35 8.94
C LEU A 41 7.69 -9.43 9.97
N LEU A 42 7.11 -10.56 9.56
CA LEU A 42 6.88 -11.71 10.43
C LEU A 42 8.20 -12.26 10.97
N ASN A 43 9.22 -12.40 10.13
CA ASN A 43 10.56 -12.81 10.54
C ASN A 43 11.18 -11.81 11.53
N TYR A 44 11.01 -10.50 11.26
CA TYR A 44 11.45 -9.45 12.17
C TYR A 44 10.78 -9.55 13.55
N LEU A 45 9.46 -9.72 13.59
CA LEU A 45 8.72 -9.85 14.84
C LEU A 45 9.08 -11.14 15.59
N ALA A 46 9.24 -12.26 14.88
CA ALA A 46 9.62 -13.54 15.46
C ALA A 46 11.02 -13.47 16.09
N SER A 47 11.95 -12.72 15.48
CA SER A 47 13.30 -12.53 16.03
C SER A 47 13.34 -11.81 17.39
N LYS A 48 12.25 -11.13 17.78
CA LYS A 48 12.13 -10.44 19.08
C LYS A 48 11.53 -11.32 20.17
N LEU A 49 10.92 -12.46 19.82
CA LEU A 49 10.35 -13.36 20.80
C LEU A 49 11.47 -14.13 21.50
N THR A 50 11.63 -13.91 22.80
CA THR A 50 12.61 -14.62 23.65
C THR A 50 11.91 -15.77 24.37
N GLY A 51 12.14 -17.03 23.96
CA GLY A 51 11.55 -18.18 24.64
C GLY A 51 11.37 -19.42 23.75
N ARG A 52 10.87 -20.52 24.34
CA ARG A 52 10.56 -21.78 23.64
C ARG A 52 9.21 -21.75 22.91
N GLU A 53 8.40 -20.71 23.11
CA GLU A 53 7.14 -20.52 22.39
C GLU A 53 7.44 -20.04 20.97
N ARG A 54 7.58 -21.00 20.06
CA ARG A 54 7.77 -20.80 18.62
C ARG A 54 6.44 -20.44 17.92
N GLU A 55 5.65 -19.57 18.52
CA GLU A 55 4.42 -19.11 17.86
C GLU A 55 4.78 -18.09 16.78
N ILE A 56 4.16 -18.24 15.62
CA ILE A 56 4.29 -17.28 14.52
C ILE A 56 3.58 -16.00 14.97
N PRO A 57 4.26 -14.83 15.01
CA PRO A 57 3.63 -13.58 15.38
C PRO A 57 2.41 -13.29 14.50
N TYR A 58 1.37 -12.70 15.08
CA TYR A 58 0.26 -12.19 14.29
C TYR A 58 0.65 -10.87 13.61
N LEU A 59 0.42 -10.78 12.31
CA LEU A 59 0.51 -9.55 11.53
C LEU A 59 -0.62 -9.55 10.50
N ALA A 60 -1.38 -8.45 10.41
CA ALA A 60 -2.43 -8.30 9.43
C ALA A 60 -2.16 -7.13 8.49
N VAL A 61 -2.28 -7.43 7.19
CA VAL A 61 -2.21 -6.46 6.09
C VAL A 61 -3.60 -5.83 5.90
N VAL A 62 -3.75 -4.58 6.34
CA VAL A 62 -5.05 -3.87 6.25
C VAL A 62 -5.15 -2.97 5.01
N HIS A 63 -4.01 -2.62 4.40
CA HIS A 63 -3.94 -1.98 3.08
C HIS A 63 -2.62 -2.35 2.39
N ARG A 64 -2.54 -2.07 1.08
CA ARG A 64 -1.36 -2.39 0.26
C ARG A 64 -0.92 -1.22 -0.62
N LEU A 65 0.36 -1.24 -0.96
CA LEU A 65 0.96 -0.52 -2.08
C LEU A 65 1.29 -1.54 -3.18
N ASP A 66 1.27 -1.11 -4.43
CA ASP A 66 1.72 -1.96 -5.54
C ASP A 66 3.23 -2.19 -5.46
N GLN A 67 3.70 -3.27 -6.08
CA GLN A 67 5.11 -3.66 -6.04
C GLN A 67 6.08 -2.52 -6.44
N PRO A 68 5.88 -1.76 -7.53
CA PRO A 68 6.79 -0.68 -7.91
C PRO A 68 6.61 0.60 -7.07
N VAL A 69 5.54 0.70 -6.26
CA VAL A 69 5.27 1.90 -5.44
C VAL A 69 6.03 1.79 -4.13
N GLU A 70 6.71 2.84 -3.71
CA GLU A 70 7.33 2.93 -2.37
C GLU A 70 6.53 3.84 -1.43
N GLY A 71 6.81 3.74 -0.13
CA GLY A 71 6.22 4.64 0.86
C GLY A 71 5.70 3.93 2.10
N LEU A 72 4.84 4.63 2.85
CA LEU A 72 4.38 4.19 4.16
C LEU A 72 3.26 3.15 4.09
N LEU A 73 3.37 2.14 4.94
CA LEU A 73 2.34 1.14 5.21
C LEU A 73 2.15 0.96 6.72
N VAL A 74 0.89 0.72 7.12
CA VAL A 74 0.53 0.36 8.50
C VAL A 74 0.05 -1.08 8.52
N PHE A 75 0.58 -1.86 9.46
CA PHE A 75 0.21 -3.23 9.74
C PHE A 75 -0.37 -3.34 11.15
N ALA A 76 -1.32 -4.26 11.34
CA ALA A 76 -1.87 -4.55 12.66
C ALA A 76 -1.14 -5.74 13.30
N LYS A 77 -0.64 -5.57 14.51
CA LYS A 77 0.00 -6.63 15.32
C LYS A 77 -1.00 -7.39 16.19
N THR A 78 -2.27 -6.96 16.23
CA THR A 78 -3.35 -7.65 16.95
C THR A 78 -4.64 -7.69 16.14
N LYS A 79 -5.50 -8.68 16.40
CA LYS A 79 -6.83 -8.79 15.77
C LYS A 79 -7.71 -7.56 16.05
N LYS A 80 -7.61 -7.00 17.26
CA LYS A 80 -8.33 -5.77 17.66
C LYS A 80 -7.87 -4.58 16.80
N ALA A 81 -6.57 -4.38 16.66
CA ALA A 81 -6.03 -3.32 15.82
C ALA A 81 -6.41 -3.51 14.35
N ALA A 82 -6.42 -4.75 13.85
CA ALA A 82 -6.84 -5.05 12.48
C ALA A 82 -8.30 -4.66 12.23
N ALA A 83 -9.20 -4.98 13.16
CA ALA A 83 -10.61 -4.59 13.05
C ALA A 83 -10.79 -3.06 13.07
N VAL A 84 -10.10 -2.35 13.97
CA VAL A 84 -10.15 -0.89 14.06
C VAL A 84 -9.61 -0.25 12.78
N LEU A 85 -8.40 -0.61 12.33
CA LEU A 85 -7.80 -0.04 11.12
C LEU A 85 -8.63 -0.33 9.87
N THR A 86 -9.17 -1.55 9.74
CA THR A 86 -10.06 -1.91 8.62
C THR A 86 -11.31 -1.03 8.61
N ARG A 87 -11.92 -0.82 9.79
CA ARG A 87 -13.06 0.09 9.93
C ARG A 87 -12.69 1.53 9.55
N GLN A 88 -11.55 2.05 10.02
CA GLN A 88 -11.09 3.40 9.66
C GLN A 88 -10.89 3.56 8.15
N ILE A 89 -10.38 2.52 7.47
CA ILE A 89 -10.23 2.52 6.01
C ILE A 89 -11.60 2.52 5.30
N GLN A 90 -12.54 1.70 5.79
CA GLN A 90 -13.91 1.63 5.24
C GLN A 90 -14.68 2.94 5.46
N GLU A 91 -14.48 3.60 6.59
CA GLU A 91 -15.08 4.89 6.94
C GLU A 91 -14.30 6.09 6.37
N HIS A 92 -13.31 5.87 5.49
CA HIS A 92 -12.50 6.92 4.86
C HIS A 92 -11.76 7.87 5.82
N MET A 93 -11.44 7.40 7.04
CA MET A 93 -10.71 8.19 8.04
C MET A 93 -9.18 8.12 7.89
N LEU A 94 -8.67 7.24 7.03
CA LEU A 94 -7.25 7.15 6.72
C LEU A 94 -6.89 8.08 5.55
N TYR A 95 -6.13 9.13 5.84
CA TYR A 95 -5.57 10.02 4.83
C TYR A 95 -4.26 9.46 4.27
N LYS A 96 -4.14 9.47 2.94
CA LYS A 96 -2.96 8.98 2.22
C LYS A 96 -2.56 10.01 1.18
N GLU A 97 -1.32 10.49 1.29
CA GLU A 97 -0.73 11.42 0.34
C GLU A 97 0.38 10.71 -0.43
N TYR A 98 0.41 10.94 -1.74
CA TYR A 98 1.34 10.31 -2.65
C TYR A 98 2.05 11.37 -3.49
N LEU A 99 3.36 11.19 -3.65
CA LEU A 99 4.12 11.91 -4.65
C LEU A 99 4.17 11.05 -5.92
N ALA A 100 3.92 11.70 -7.06
CA ALA A 100 3.97 11.06 -8.36
C ALA A 100 4.61 11.99 -9.38
N VAL A 101 5.31 11.40 -10.35
CA VAL A 101 5.80 12.08 -11.55
C VAL A 101 4.93 11.63 -12.71
N THR A 102 4.37 12.58 -13.46
CA THR A 102 3.52 12.31 -14.63
C THR A 102 4.27 12.64 -15.91
N ASP A 103 3.90 11.96 -16.99
CA ASP A 103 4.26 12.42 -18.33
C ASP A 103 3.31 13.56 -18.73
N GLY A 104 3.90 14.72 -19.07
CA GLY A 104 3.17 15.97 -19.25
C GLY A 104 2.72 16.64 -17.94
N ALA A 105 2.40 17.94 -18.05
CA ALA A 105 1.84 18.72 -16.96
C ALA A 105 0.30 18.56 -16.94
N PRO A 106 -0.32 18.36 -15.77
CA PRO A 106 -1.77 18.40 -15.64
C PRO A 106 -2.34 19.72 -16.15
N ALA A 107 -3.53 19.69 -16.77
CA ALA A 107 -4.18 20.88 -17.35
C ALA A 107 -4.44 21.99 -16.32
N ALA A 108 -4.63 21.60 -15.05
CA ALA A 108 -4.75 22.52 -13.92
C ALA A 108 -3.77 22.11 -12.80
N PRO A 109 -3.25 23.08 -12.02
CA PRO A 109 -2.31 22.79 -10.92
C PRO A 109 -2.96 22.03 -9.75
N MET A 110 -4.30 22.00 -9.67
CA MET A 110 -5.06 21.24 -8.69
C MET A 110 -6.35 20.72 -9.33
N GLY A 111 -6.84 19.57 -8.87
CA GLY A 111 -8.10 19.02 -9.33
C GLY A 111 -8.47 17.72 -8.64
N ILE A 112 -9.68 17.25 -8.90
CA ILE A 112 -10.17 15.95 -8.45
C ILE A 112 -10.39 15.09 -9.69
N LEU A 113 -9.69 13.95 -9.77
CA LEU A 113 -9.93 12.93 -10.78
C LEU A 113 -10.95 11.95 -10.21
N THR A 114 -12.09 11.79 -10.88
CA THR A 114 -13.14 10.85 -10.47
C THR A 114 -13.56 10.02 -11.66
N ASP A 115 -13.33 8.71 -11.56
CA ASP A 115 -13.61 7.75 -12.63
C ASP A 115 -14.22 6.46 -12.07
N GLU A 116 -14.95 5.74 -12.91
CA GLU A 116 -15.40 4.38 -12.63
C GLU A 116 -14.40 3.37 -13.20
N LEU A 117 -13.95 2.43 -12.36
CA LEU A 117 -12.93 1.46 -12.74
C LEU A 117 -13.52 0.07 -12.93
N ILE A 118 -13.19 -0.57 -14.05
CA ILE A 118 -13.44 -1.98 -14.32
C ILE A 118 -12.17 -2.77 -14.06
N ARG A 119 -12.29 -3.83 -13.27
CA ARG A 119 -11.19 -4.75 -12.98
C ARG A 119 -11.24 -5.94 -13.93
N ASP A 120 -10.15 -6.19 -14.65
CA ASP A 120 -9.93 -7.44 -15.37
C ASP A 120 -9.28 -8.45 -14.42
N GLY A 121 -10.05 -9.44 -13.97
CA GLY A 121 -9.56 -10.47 -13.05
C GLY A 121 -8.56 -11.44 -13.67
N ARG A 122 -8.61 -11.63 -15.00
CA ARG A 122 -7.72 -12.54 -15.74
C ARG A 122 -6.33 -11.93 -15.90
N LEU A 123 -6.27 -10.65 -16.24
CA LEU A 123 -5.01 -9.90 -16.40
C LEU A 123 -4.54 -9.24 -15.10
N ASN A 124 -5.38 -9.22 -14.07
CA ASN A 124 -5.16 -8.52 -12.81
C ASN A 124 -4.86 -7.01 -13.01
N THR A 125 -5.52 -6.39 -13.98
CA THR A 125 -5.40 -4.96 -14.30
C THR A 125 -6.70 -4.23 -14.02
N SER A 126 -6.67 -2.90 -14.05
CA SER A 126 -7.86 -2.05 -13.98
C SER A 126 -7.81 -0.98 -15.06
N ARG A 127 -8.98 -0.62 -15.58
CA ARG A 127 -9.13 0.42 -16.60
C ARG A 127 -10.36 1.26 -16.33
N ILE A 128 -10.42 2.45 -16.92
CA ILE A 128 -11.61 3.30 -16.89
C ILE A 128 -12.74 2.60 -17.67
N ALA A 129 -13.95 2.64 -17.11
CA ALA A 129 -15.16 2.15 -17.76
C ALA A 129 -15.49 3.03 -18.96
N LYS A 130 -15.84 2.41 -20.09
CA LYS A 130 -16.38 3.14 -21.25
C LYS A 130 -17.87 3.35 -21.07
N GLU A 131 -18.41 4.32 -21.80
CA GLU A 131 -19.85 4.60 -21.82
C GLU A 131 -20.65 3.32 -22.17
N GLY A 132 -21.67 3.03 -21.37
CA GLY A 132 -22.52 1.85 -21.52
C GLY A 132 -21.97 0.53 -20.94
N GLU A 133 -20.72 0.49 -20.45
CA GLU A 133 -20.19 -0.70 -19.79
C GLU A 133 -20.70 -0.83 -18.35
N LYS A 134 -21.15 -2.02 -17.96
CA LYS A 134 -21.48 -2.32 -16.56
C LYS A 134 -20.20 -2.41 -15.74
N SER A 135 -19.88 -1.34 -15.02
CA SER A 135 -18.86 -1.36 -13.97
C SER A 135 -19.41 -2.00 -12.71
N ALA A 136 -18.57 -2.72 -11.96
CA ALA A 136 -18.94 -3.30 -10.66
C ALA A 136 -19.03 -2.23 -9.52
N ASN A 137 -19.48 -1.01 -9.83
CA ASN A 137 -19.68 0.13 -8.93
C ASN A 137 -18.44 0.63 -8.15
N LYS A 138 -17.21 0.38 -8.61
CA LYS A 138 -16.03 0.93 -7.92
C LYS A 138 -15.67 2.31 -8.47
N LYS A 139 -16.39 3.33 -8.01
CA LYS A 139 -16.00 4.74 -8.16
C LYS A 139 -14.68 4.97 -7.43
N SER A 140 -13.71 5.60 -8.09
CA SER A 140 -12.46 6.03 -7.49
C SER A 140 -12.30 7.53 -7.68
N SER A 141 -12.15 8.25 -6.56
CA SER A 141 -11.85 9.68 -6.57
C SER A 141 -10.45 9.90 -5.99
N ARG A 142 -9.67 10.78 -6.62
CA ARG A 142 -8.31 11.14 -6.19
C ARG A 142 -8.12 12.64 -6.29
N ASN A 143 -7.68 13.25 -5.19
CA ASN A 143 -7.25 14.63 -5.20
C ASN A 143 -5.82 14.71 -5.75
N LEU A 144 -5.58 15.61 -6.69
CA LEU A 144 -4.28 15.87 -7.28
C LEU A 144 -3.89 17.33 -7.02
N ARG A 145 -2.62 17.52 -6.67
CA ARG A 145 -1.97 18.83 -6.61
C ARG A 145 -0.59 18.74 -7.25
N THR A 146 -0.34 19.58 -8.24
CA THR A 146 0.98 19.73 -8.87
C THR A 146 1.90 20.48 -7.91
N LEU A 147 3.00 19.83 -7.52
CA LEU A 147 4.02 20.45 -6.67
C LEU A 147 5.08 21.19 -7.49
N LYS A 148 5.49 20.62 -8.63
CA LYS A 148 6.52 21.19 -9.50
C LYS A 148 6.44 20.59 -10.90
N ASN A 149 6.64 21.42 -11.92
CA ASN A 149 6.88 20.95 -13.30
C ASN A 149 8.39 20.70 -13.49
N LEU A 150 8.73 19.51 -13.97
CA LEU A 150 10.10 19.15 -14.35
C LEU A 150 10.24 19.29 -15.86
N TYR A 151 11.16 20.12 -16.31
CA TYR A 151 11.48 20.27 -17.73
C TYR A 151 12.78 19.54 -18.00
N ARG A 152 12.82 18.72 -19.05
CA ARG A 152 14.07 18.13 -19.54
C ARG A 152 14.88 19.27 -20.17
N LEU A 153 16.08 19.53 -19.66
CA LEU A 153 17.06 20.33 -20.36
C LEU A 153 17.59 19.46 -21.51
N ASN A 154 17.43 19.94 -22.75
CA ASN A 154 17.96 19.30 -23.95
C ASN A 154 19.46 19.58 -24.09
#